data_AF-A0A358CYM0-F1
#
_entry.id   AF-A0A358CYM0-F1
#
_cell.length_a   1.000
_cell.length_b   1.000
_cell.length_c   1.000
_cell.angle_alpha   90.00
_cell.angle_beta   90.00
_cell.angle_gamma   90.00
#
_symmetry.space_group_name_H-M   'P 1'
#
loop_
_entity.id
_entity.type
_entity.pdbx_description
1 polymer ?
#
loop_
_entity_poly.entity_id
_entity_poly.type
_entity_poly.pdbx_seq_one_letter_code
_entity_poly.pdbx_strand_id
1 'polypeptide(L)'
;MTDFDLGEVDRLLKTTKQVRKRLDLTKEVPVDLLLDCIEVAGHAPVGGNLERNRWIIITDAELKAEIAHYYAEVGRPYLAASSDIRTDDRTSRVIDSSIHLIDHMHEVPAMVIPLRLDRPPSGENDEGSAGGWWGSVLPGLWSFQL
;
A
#
# COMPACT_ATOMS: atom_id res chain seq x y z
N MET A 1 -12.80 25.15 18.04
CA MET A 1 -12.61 24.20 16.94
C MET A 1 -13.38 24.75 15.76
N THR A 2 -12.73 25.00 14.64
CA THR A 2 -13.44 25.20 13.37
C THR A 2 -14.15 23.89 13.05
N ASP A 3 -15.43 23.94 12.75
CA ASP A 3 -16.16 22.75 12.30
C ASP A 3 -15.54 22.25 11.00
N PHE A 4 -15.30 20.94 10.91
CA PHE A 4 -14.87 20.32 9.66
C PHE A 4 -16.01 20.38 8.64
N ASP A 5 -15.69 20.67 7.39
CA ASP A 5 -16.64 20.48 6.29
C ASP A 5 -16.80 18.97 6.03
N LEU A 6 -17.91 18.42 6.52
CA LEU A 6 -18.22 16.99 6.38
C LEU A 6 -18.38 16.56 4.91
N GLY A 7 -18.80 17.47 4.02
CA GLY A 7 -18.94 17.16 2.60
C GLY A 7 -17.58 16.90 1.95
N GLU A 8 -16.57 17.70 2.30
CA GLU A 8 -15.21 17.53 1.80
C GLU A 8 -14.52 16.31 2.41
N VAL A 9 -14.73 16.04 3.71
CA VAL A 9 -14.22 14.82 4.37
C VAL A 9 -14.81 13.56 3.71
N ASP A 10 -16.12 13.53 3.47
CA ASP A 10 -16.78 12.44 2.79
C ASP A 10 -16.27 12.24 1.35
N ARG A 11 -16.05 13.35 0.63
CA ARG A 11 -15.52 13.32 -0.74
C ARG A 11 -14.13 12.70 -0.75
N LEU A 12 -13.24 13.09 0.16
CA LEU A 12 -11.91 12.51 0.30
C LEU A 12 -12.00 11.00 0.52
N LEU A 13 -12.69 10.57 1.57
CA LEU A 13 -12.78 9.15 1.98
C LEU A 13 -13.41 8.24 0.92
N LYS A 14 -14.35 8.75 0.11
CA LYS A 14 -15.07 7.97 -0.92
C LYS A 14 -14.38 7.98 -2.28
N THR A 15 -13.41 8.89 -2.51
CA THR A 15 -12.74 9.02 -3.82
C THR A 15 -11.30 8.54 -3.82
N THR A 16 -10.65 8.41 -2.66
CA THR A 16 -9.35 7.73 -2.53
C THR A 16 -9.49 6.26 -2.90
N LYS A 17 -8.83 5.85 -3.98
CA LYS A 17 -8.87 4.49 -4.52
C LYS A 17 -7.44 4.01 -4.77
N GLN A 18 -7.25 2.69 -4.81
CA GLN A 18 -6.03 2.12 -5.36
C GLN A 18 -5.95 2.46 -6.86
N VAL A 19 -4.96 3.28 -7.24
CA VAL A 19 -4.72 3.69 -8.63
C VAL A 19 -3.50 2.94 -9.14
N ARG A 20 -3.64 2.30 -10.31
CA ARG A 20 -2.54 1.61 -11.01
C ARG A 20 -2.33 2.27 -12.38
N LYS A 21 -3.32 2.15 -13.26
CA LYS A 21 -3.28 2.63 -14.67
C LYS A 21 -3.34 4.14 -14.90
N ARG A 22 -3.73 4.93 -13.91
CA ARG A 22 -3.98 6.39 -14.06
C ARG A 22 -2.96 7.25 -13.34
N LEU A 23 -1.84 6.66 -12.91
CA LEU A 23 -0.74 7.41 -12.32
C LEU A 23 0.07 8.09 -13.42
N ASP A 24 0.48 9.33 -13.18
CA ASP A 24 1.58 9.94 -13.91
C ASP A 24 2.88 9.48 -13.26
N LEU A 25 3.51 8.47 -13.85
CA LEU A 25 4.73 7.84 -13.33
C LEU A 25 5.97 8.75 -13.50
N THR A 26 5.87 9.80 -14.32
CA THR A 26 6.98 10.72 -14.59
C THR A 26 6.97 11.94 -13.67
N LYS A 27 5.85 12.20 -12.99
CA LYS A 27 5.72 13.30 -12.05
C LYS A 27 6.61 13.06 -10.84
N GLU A 28 7.57 13.97 -10.61
CA GLU A 28 8.40 13.93 -9.40
C GLU A 28 7.55 14.10 -8.13
N VAL A 29 7.96 13.39 -7.07
CA VAL A 29 7.35 13.45 -5.74
C VAL A 29 8.43 13.83 -4.74
N PRO A 30 8.39 15.06 -4.19
CA PRO A 30 9.36 15.49 -3.19
C PRO A 30 9.34 14.61 -1.94
N VAL A 31 10.52 14.33 -1.36
CA VAL A 31 10.63 13.54 -0.13
C VAL A 31 9.88 14.20 1.03
N ASP A 32 9.92 15.52 1.15
CA ASP A 32 9.21 16.25 2.22
C ASP A 32 7.69 15.99 2.18
N LEU A 33 7.09 15.90 0.98
CA LEU A 33 5.68 15.54 0.84
C LEU A 33 5.40 14.12 1.34
N LEU A 34 6.32 13.18 1.09
CA LEU A 34 6.19 11.81 1.60
C LEU A 34 6.33 11.77 3.12
N LEU A 35 7.18 12.62 3.70
CA LEU A 35 7.34 12.76 5.14
C LEU A 35 6.07 13.34 5.79
N ASP A 36 5.43 14.34 5.16
CA ASP A 36 4.14 14.88 5.61
C ASP A 36 3.06 13.78 5.61
N CYS A 37 2.99 12.95 4.56
CA CYS A 37 2.08 11.80 4.51
C CYS A 37 2.40 10.76 5.61
N ILE A 38 3.68 10.54 5.93
CA ILE A 38 4.10 9.64 7.02
C ILE A 38 3.72 10.22 8.39
N GLU A 39 3.79 11.53 8.58
CA GLU A 39 3.33 12.20 9.79
C GLU A 39 1.82 11.98 10.00
N VAL A 40 1.02 12.18 8.95
CA VAL A 40 -0.43 11.87 8.97
C VAL A 40 -0.65 10.39 9.30
N ALA A 41 0.13 9.48 8.72
CA ALA A 41 0.05 8.05 9.01
C ALA A 41 0.36 7.71 10.47
N GLY A 42 1.21 8.49 11.14
CA GLY A 42 1.56 8.33 12.55
C GLY A 42 0.40 8.53 13.52
N HIS A 43 -0.68 9.19 13.09
CA HIS A 43 -1.90 9.35 13.90
C HIS A 43 -2.80 8.11 13.93
N ALA A 44 -2.48 7.08 13.16
CA ALA A 44 -3.22 5.82 13.17
C ALA A 44 -3.02 5.04 14.48
N PRO A 45 -4.01 4.24 14.92
CA PRO A 45 -3.89 3.47 16.15
C PRO A 45 -2.77 2.42 16.08
N VAL A 46 -2.04 2.24 17.18
CA VAL A 46 -0.97 1.24 17.33
C VAL A 46 -1.20 0.41 18.58
N GLY A 47 -1.25 -0.91 18.43
CA GLY A 47 -1.48 -1.85 19.52
C GLY A 47 -0.43 -1.73 20.63
N GLY A 48 -0.90 -1.63 21.88
CA GLY A 48 -0.03 -1.50 23.05
C GLY A 48 0.85 -0.24 23.08
N ASN A 49 0.55 0.77 22.24
CA ASN A 49 1.36 1.97 22.05
C ASN A 49 2.84 1.66 21.71
N LEU A 50 3.07 0.53 21.03
CA LEU A 50 4.40 0.06 20.64
C LEU A 50 4.78 0.67 19.29
N GLU A 51 5.54 1.77 19.29
CA GLU A 51 6.02 2.50 18.10
C GLU A 51 7.09 1.73 17.30
N ARG A 52 6.74 0.53 16.85
CA ARG A 52 7.61 -0.42 16.12
C ARG A 52 7.52 -0.25 14.62
N ASN A 53 6.54 0.50 14.13
CA ASN A 53 6.39 0.77 12.72
C ASN A 53 7.55 1.64 12.23
N ARG A 54 8.06 1.32 11.05
CA ARG A 54 9.06 2.10 10.31
C ARG A 54 8.60 2.27 8.89
N TRP A 55 9.18 3.24 8.21
CA TRP A 55 8.92 3.51 6.80
C TRP A 55 10.25 3.55 6.07
N ILE A 56 10.28 2.97 4.88
CA ILE A 56 11.39 3.14 3.94
C ILE A 56 10.86 3.85 2.71
N ILE A 57 11.52 4.93 2.32
CA ILE A 57 11.31 5.61 1.05
C ILE A 57 12.44 5.18 0.12
N ILE A 58 12.08 4.64 -1.05
CA ILE A 58 13.02 4.16 -2.07
C ILE A 58 12.82 4.98 -3.34
N THR A 59 13.81 5.79 -3.67
CA THR A 59 13.85 6.58 -4.92
C THR A 59 14.86 6.04 -5.92
N ASP A 60 15.82 5.23 -5.47
CA ASP A 60 16.84 4.60 -6.30
C ASP A 60 16.22 3.68 -7.37
N ALA A 61 16.59 3.88 -8.63
CA ALA A 61 15.96 3.20 -9.76
C ALA A 61 16.35 1.71 -9.82
N GLU A 62 17.58 1.37 -9.49
CA GLU A 62 18.08 -0.01 -9.54
C GLU A 62 17.41 -0.85 -8.45
N LEU A 63 17.33 -0.33 -7.23
CA LEU A 63 16.66 -1.00 -6.11
C LEU A 63 15.16 -1.16 -6.37
N LYS A 64 14.49 -0.16 -6.95
CA LYS A 64 13.08 -0.28 -7.37
C LYS A 64 12.90 -1.38 -8.42
N ALA A 65 13.82 -1.49 -9.38
CA ALA A 65 13.79 -2.53 -10.40
C ALA A 65 14.00 -3.93 -9.79
N GLU A 66 14.92 -4.08 -8.85
CA GLU A 66 15.14 -5.35 -8.14
C GLU A 66 13.92 -5.78 -7.32
N ILE A 67 13.31 -4.86 -6.57
CA ILE A 67 12.07 -5.12 -5.83
C ILE A 67 10.94 -5.54 -6.79
N ALA A 68 10.82 -4.86 -7.93
CA ALA A 68 9.81 -5.19 -8.92
C ALA A 68 10.04 -6.56 -9.58
N HIS A 69 11.29 -6.96 -9.77
CA HIS A 69 11.63 -8.29 -10.24
C HIS A 69 11.07 -9.36 -9.29
N TYR A 70 11.39 -9.32 -8.00
CA TYR A 70 10.87 -10.29 -7.02
C TYR A 70 9.34 -10.25 -6.89
N TYR A 71 8.75 -9.04 -6.96
CA TYR A 71 7.29 -8.92 -6.96
C TYR A 71 6.66 -9.61 -8.17
N ALA A 72 7.26 -9.48 -9.35
CA ALA A 72 6.79 -10.11 -10.57
C ALA A 72 6.94 -11.64 -10.55
N GLU A 73 8.01 -12.19 -9.95
CA GLU A 73 8.24 -13.63 -9.82
C GLU A 73 7.08 -14.34 -9.10
N VAL A 74 6.49 -13.68 -8.09
CA VAL A 74 5.34 -14.23 -7.35
C VAL A 74 4.01 -13.79 -7.98
N GLY A 75 3.92 -12.55 -8.42
CA GLY A 75 2.68 -11.95 -8.93
C GLY A 75 2.19 -12.57 -10.24
N ARG A 76 3.08 -12.86 -11.19
CA ARG A 76 2.68 -13.41 -12.50
C ARG A 76 2.07 -14.81 -12.38
N PRO A 77 2.68 -15.78 -11.65
CA PRO A 77 2.05 -17.08 -11.43
C PRO A 77 0.69 -16.99 -10.73
N TYR A 78 0.57 -16.13 -9.71
CA TYR A 78 -0.68 -15.91 -8.98
C TYR A 78 -1.82 -15.41 -9.89
N LEU A 79 -1.54 -14.45 -10.78
CA LEU A 79 -2.52 -13.95 -11.74
C LEU A 79 -2.85 -14.98 -12.82
N ALA A 80 -1.87 -15.75 -13.29
CA ALA A 80 -2.10 -16.82 -14.27
C ALA A 80 -3.07 -17.87 -13.73
N ALA A 81 -2.86 -18.35 -12.49
CA ALA A 81 -3.75 -19.30 -11.83
C ALA A 81 -5.18 -18.76 -11.64
N SER A 82 -5.32 -17.45 -11.43
CA SER A 82 -6.61 -16.79 -11.30
C SER A 82 -7.33 -16.57 -12.64
N SER A 83 -6.59 -16.57 -13.75
CA SER A 83 -7.12 -16.33 -15.10
C SER A 83 -7.90 -17.51 -15.69
N ASP A 84 -7.75 -18.70 -15.14
CA ASP A 84 -8.55 -19.88 -15.54
C ASP A 84 -9.98 -19.84 -15.00
N ILE A 85 -10.29 -18.95 -14.04
CA ILE A 85 -11.60 -18.80 -13.38
C ILE A 85 -12.43 -17.66 -14.04
N ARG A 86 -12.16 -17.37 -15.32
CA ARG A 86 -12.82 -16.29 -16.09
C ARG A 86 -14.33 -16.47 -16.14
N THR A 87 -15.04 -15.58 -15.45
CA THR A 87 -16.50 -15.63 -15.35
C THR A 87 -17.18 -14.30 -15.73
N ASP A 88 -16.49 -13.15 -15.71
CA ASP A 88 -17.05 -11.86 -16.16
C ASP A 88 -16.01 -10.79 -16.62
N ASP A 89 -16.49 -9.74 -17.29
CA ASP A 89 -15.71 -8.58 -17.78
C ASP A 89 -15.03 -7.78 -16.65
N ARG A 90 -15.64 -7.76 -15.46
CA ARG A 90 -15.11 -7.03 -14.30
C ARG A 90 -13.81 -7.66 -13.85
N THR A 91 -13.78 -8.98 -13.72
CA THR A 91 -12.61 -9.76 -13.33
C THR A 91 -11.49 -9.57 -14.33
N SER A 92 -11.81 -9.56 -15.63
CA SER A 92 -10.82 -9.28 -16.68
C SER A 92 -10.14 -7.92 -16.51
N ARG A 93 -10.90 -6.84 -16.22
CA ARG A 93 -10.33 -5.50 -15.98
C ARG A 93 -9.45 -5.44 -14.73
N VAL A 94 -9.80 -6.20 -13.69
CA VAL A 94 -8.99 -6.27 -12.46
C VAL A 94 -7.65 -6.96 -12.74
N ILE A 95 -7.67 -8.09 -13.44
CA ILE A 95 -6.45 -8.82 -13.82
C ILE A 95 -5.54 -7.93 -14.68
N ASP A 96 -6.10 -7.31 -15.72
CA ASP A 96 -5.39 -6.38 -16.60
C ASP A 96 -4.79 -5.18 -15.84
N SER A 97 -5.51 -4.64 -14.85
CA SER A 97 -4.98 -3.62 -13.93
C SER A 97 -3.85 -4.14 -13.02
N SER A 98 -3.91 -5.39 -12.59
CA SER A 98 -2.85 -6.02 -11.79
C SER A 98 -1.60 -6.33 -12.62
N ILE A 99 -1.76 -6.78 -13.87
CA ILE A 99 -0.63 -6.99 -14.80
C ILE A 99 0.09 -5.67 -15.04
N HIS A 100 -0.65 -4.58 -15.32
CA HIS A 100 -0.06 -3.26 -15.47
C HIS A 100 0.74 -2.82 -14.23
N LEU A 101 0.26 -3.10 -13.02
CA LEU A 101 1.05 -2.85 -11.81
C LEU A 101 2.36 -3.65 -11.82
N ILE A 102 2.30 -4.96 -12.08
CA ILE A 102 3.51 -5.81 -12.11
C ILE A 102 4.54 -5.29 -13.11
N ASP A 103 4.09 -4.90 -14.30
CA ASP A 103 4.97 -4.46 -15.39
C ASP A 103 5.59 -3.09 -15.10
N HIS A 104 4.86 -2.16 -14.46
CA HIS A 104 5.26 -0.76 -14.31
C HIS A 104 5.61 -0.35 -12.87
N MET A 105 5.61 -1.27 -11.89
CA MET A 105 5.82 -0.93 -10.48
C MET A 105 7.13 -0.17 -10.23
N HIS A 106 8.19 -0.51 -10.96
CA HIS A 106 9.51 0.09 -10.82
C HIS A 106 9.62 1.53 -11.36
N GLU A 107 8.68 1.94 -12.22
CA GLU A 107 8.68 3.25 -12.89
C GLU A 107 8.21 4.39 -11.99
N VAL A 108 7.54 4.08 -10.86
CA VAL A 108 7.08 5.09 -9.91
C VAL A 108 8.24 5.95 -9.40
N PRO A 109 8.06 7.25 -9.11
CA PRO A 109 9.13 8.12 -8.61
C PRO A 109 9.68 7.64 -7.25
N ALA A 110 8.81 7.10 -6.39
CA ALA A 110 9.18 6.54 -5.10
C ALA A 110 8.33 5.31 -4.74
N MET A 111 8.95 4.31 -4.10
CA MET A 111 8.24 3.26 -3.36
C MET A 111 8.30 3.58 -1.87
N VAL A 112 7.16 3.61 -1.19
CA VAL A 112 7.08 3.85 0.26
C VAL A 112 6.60 2.58 0.93
N ILE A 113 7.51 1.91 1.64
CA ILE A 113 7.29 0.58 2.21
C ILE A 113 7.15 0.69 3.73
N PRO A 114 5.97 0.38 4.29
CA PRO A 114 5.78 0.25 5.72
C PRO A 114 6.41 -1.04 6.21
N LEU A 115 7.08 -0.96 7.35
CA LEU A 115 7.78 -2.06 8.00
C LEU A 115 7.42 -2.11 9.47
N ARG A 116 7.70 -3.25 10.08
CA ARG A 116 7.71 -3.42 11.53
C ARG A 116 9.02 -4.05 11.98
N LEU A 117 9.49 -3.62 13.15
CA LEU A 117 10.70 -4.16 13.79
C LEU A 117 10.46 -5.48 14.55
N ASP A 118 9.37 -6.16 14.26
CA ASP A 118 9.01 -7.48 14.79
C ASP A 118 8.35 -8.33 13.70
N ARG A 119 8.13 -9.61 13.98
CA ARG A 119 7.49 -10.54 13.05
C ARG A 119 6.01 -10.73 13.42
N PRO A 120 5.14 -11.04 12.44
CA PRO A 120 3.79 -11.50 12.73
C PRO A 120 3.84 -12.69 13.70
N PRO A 121 2.98 -12.73 14.73
CA PRO A 121 2.81 -13.89 15.58
C PRO A 121 2.50 -15.14 14.73
N SER A 122 3.16 -16.26 15.06
CA SER A 122 2.99 -17.52 14.36
C SER A 122 2.97 -18.67 15.37
N GLY A 123 1.77 -19.15 15.69
CA GLY A 123 1.52 -20.19 16.68
C GLY A 123 0.04 -20.56 16.71
N GLU A 124 -0.29 -21.72 17.31
CA GLU A 124 -1.69 -22.08 17.57
C GLU A 124 -2.31 -21.08 18.56
N ASN A 125 -3.54 -20.61 18.28
CA ASN A 125 -4.30 -19.65 19.10
C ASN A 125 -3.75 -18.21 19.15
N ASP A 126 -2.91 -17.81 18.18
CA ASP A 126 -2.37 -16.45 18.07
C ASP A 126 -3.23 -15.51 17.20
N GLU A 127 -4.48 -15.88 16.85
CA GLU A 127 -5.29 -15.09 15.91
C GLU A 127 -5.54 -13.66 16.42
N GLY A 128 -5.77 -13.50 17.72
CA GLY A 128 -5.93 -12.19 18.35
C GLY A 128 -4.65 -11.36 18.30
N SER A 129 -3.50 -11.99 18.55
CA SER A 129 -2.18 -11.36 18.46
C SER A 129 -1.87 -10.94 17.03
N ALA A 130 -2.16 -11.79 16.04
CA ALA A 130 -2.01 -11.50 14.62
C ALA A 130 -2.93 -10.34 14.19
N GLY A 131 -4.18 -10.33 14.66
CA GLY A 131 -5.12 -9.23 14.44
C GLY A 131 -4.59 -7.89 14.96
N GLY A 132 -4.05 -7.88 16.18
CA GLY A 132 -3.40 -6.70 16.76
C GLY A 132 -2.14 -6.26 15.99
N TRP A 133 -1.36 -7.22 15.47
CA TRP A 133 -0.17 -6.95 14.67
C TRP A 133 -0.52 -6.25 13.35
N TRP A 134 -1.42 -6.82 12.55
CA TRP A 134 -1.84 -6.21 11.28
C TRP A 134 -2.64 -4.92 11.50
N GLY A 135 -3.49 -4.89 12.53
CA GLY A 135 -4.25 -3.71 12.94
C GLY A 135 -3.37 -2.54 13.40
N SER A 136 -2.11 -2.79 13.72
CA SER A 136 -1.13 -1.74 14.04
C SER A 136 -0.44 -1.16 12.80
N VAL A 137 -0.64 -1.71 11.60
CA VAL A 137 0.04 -1.29 10.35
C VAL A 137 -0.95 -0.73 9.35
N LEU A 138 -1.97 -1.52 9.01
CA LEU A 138 -2.89 -1.24 7.91
C LEU A 138 -3.62 0.11 8.05
N PRO A 139 -4.04 0.56 9.24
CA PRO A 139 -4.62 1.89 9.40
C PRO A 139 -3.64 3.02 9.06
N GLY A 140 -2.35 2.85 9.36
CA GLY A 140 -1.31 3.82 8.98
C GLY A 140 -1.13 3.90 7.46
N LEU A 141 -1.17 2.76 6.75
CA LEU A 141 -1.17 2.76 5.28
C LEU A 141 -2.40 3.47 4.72
N TRP A 142 -3.56 3.26 5.33
CA TRP A 142 -4.78 3.94 4.91
C TRP A 142 -4.67 5.45 5.07
N SER A 143 -4.15 5.93 6.20
CA SER A 143 -3.93 7.35 6.44
C SER A 143 -2.86 7.94 5.52
N PHE A 144 -1.80 7.19 5.17
CA PHE A 144 -0.74 7.63 4.27
C PHE A 144 -1.25 7.96 2.85
N GLN A 145 -2.25 7.22 2.37
CA GLN A 145 -2.82 7.40 1.01
C GLN A 145 -3.96 8.42 0.94
N LEU A 146 -4.39 8.99 2.08
CA LEU A 146 -5.48 9.98 2.16
C LEU A 146 -4.99 11.39 1.88
#